data_AF-A0A3J2F987-F1
#
_entry.id   AF-A0A3J2F987-F1
#
_cell.length_a   1.000
_cell.length_b   1.000
_cell.length_c   1.000
_cell.angle_alpha   90.00
_cell.angle_beta   90.00
_cell.angle_gamma   90.00
#
_symmetry.space_group_name_H-M   'P 1'
#
loop_
_entity.id
_entity.type
_entity.pdbx_description
1 polymer ?
#
loop_
_entity_poly.entity_id
_entity_poly.type
_entity_poly.pdbx_seq_one_letter_code
_entity_poly.pdbx_strand_id
1 'polypeptide(L)'
;MDPLGQEGTRPDGHPWGYGCGDESTDWIVPDSLGAADFLPACRKHDICYGTLDSNKDTCDANLGANMKLACQSNLKGLHKLYLPLCNGMARGYKFAVSEFGQSAYDAAQLKALNNYKELEMLDLLQELGEHVDPDTYSKVYDKVANPG
;
A
#
# COMPACT_ATOMS: atom_id res chain seq x y z
N MET A 1 11.01 -12.66 -8.77
CA MET A 1 11.49 -14.04 -8.54
C MET A 1 10.87 -14.50 -7.24
N ASP A 2 9.97 -15.49 -7.27
CA ASP A 2 9.36 -16.09 -6.08
C ASP A 2 10.46 -16.75 -5.22
N PRO A 3 10.79 -16.19 -4.03
CA PRO A 3 11.89 -16.69 -3.21
C PRO A 3 11.53 -17.97 -2.43
N LEU A 4 10.28 -18.46 -2.50
CA LEU A 4 9.77 -19.56 -1.67
C LEU A 4 9.11 -20.70 -2.46
N GLY A 5 8.96 -20.58 -3.79
CA GLY A 5 8.38 -21.64 -4.63
C GLY A 5 6.88 -21.87 -4.42
N GLN A 6 6.17 -20.84 -3.95
CA GLN A 6 4.71 -20.81 -3.85
C GLN A 6 4.16 -19.87 -4.92
N GLU A 7 3.47 -20.44 -5.91
CA GLU A 7 2.97 -19.75 -7.09
C GLU A 7 2.32 -18.40 -6.77
N GLY A 8 3.03 -17.31 -7.07
CA GLY A 8 2.48 -15.96 -7.26
C GLY A 8 1.77 -15.28 -6.08
N THR A 9 1.53 -15.96 -4.95
CA THR A 9 0.71 -15.45 -3.85
C THR A 9 1.36 -15.68 -2.48
N ARG A 10 1.13 -14.73 -1.57
CA ARG A 10 1.49 -14.79 -0.16
C ARG A 10 0.74 -15.92 0.58
N PRO A 11 1.19 -16.32 1.78
CA PRO A 11 0.48 -17.29 2.62
C PRO A 11 -0.96 -16.90 3.01
N ASP A 12 -1.32 -15.62 2.95
CA ASP A 12 -2.67 -15.10 3.22
C ASP A 12 -3.57 -15.06 1.97
N GLY A 13 -3.08 -15.52 0.81
CA GLY A 13 -3.82 -15.59 -0.45
C GLY A 13 -3.80 -14.29 -1.26
N HIS A 14 -3.15 -13.23 -0.78
CA HIS A 14 -2.96 -11.99 -1.52
C HIS A 14 -1.72 -12.05 -2.44
N PRO A 15 -1.65 -11.22 -3.50
CA PRO A 15 -0.42 -11.12 -4.29
C PRO A 15 0.74 -10.58 -3.45
N TRP A 16 1.97 -10.90 -3.84
CA TRP A 16 3.17 -10.28 -3.27
C TRP A 16 3.13 -8.75 -3.48
N GLY A 17 3.55 -8.01 -2.45
CA GLY A 17 3.43 -6.55 -2.41
C GLY A 17 2.11 -6.06 -1.82
N TYR A 18 1.24 -6.97 -1.37
CA TYR A 18 0.04 -6.60 -0.61
C TYR A 18 0.34 -6.32 0.86
N GLY A 19 1.46 -6.81 1.40
CA GLY A 19 1.83 -6.55 2.79
C GLY A 19 2.53 -5.22 3.01
N CYS A 20 3.46 -5.23 3.94
CA CYS A 20 4.28 -4.08 4.28
C CYS A 20 5.56 -3.96 3.44
N GLY A 21 5.91 -4.98 2.65
CA GLY A 21 6.98 -4.90 1.66
C GLY A 21 6.42 -4.74 0.24
N ASP A 22 7.31 -4.43 -0.70
CA ASP A 22 7.00 -4.53 -2.13
C ASP A 22 7.05 -6.00 -2.60
N GLU A 23 6.67 -6.27 -3.85
CA GLU A 23 6.68 -7.62 -4.43
C GLU A 23 7.98 -8.42 -4.16
N SER A 24 9.12 -7.74 -4.05
CA SER A 24 10.43 -8.36 -3.84
C SER A 24 10.84 -8.54 -2.38
N THR A 25 10.23 -7.78 -1.46
CA THR A 25 10.62 -7.71 -0.04
C THR A 25 9.51 -8.14 0.91
N ASP A 26 8.30 -8.33 0.40
CA ASP A 26 7.12 -8.66 1.19
C ASP A 26 7.20 -10.03 1.91
N TRP A 27 8.09 -10.91 1.48
CA TRP A 27 8.40 -12.17 2.17
C TRP A 27 9.26 -11.99 3.43
N ILE A 28 9.96 -10.85 3.58
CA ILE A 28 10.88 -10.59 4.69
C ILE A 28 10.46 -9.38 5.54
N VAL A 29 9.69 -8.44 5.00
CA VAL A 29 9.18 -7.28 5.74
C VAL A 29 7.98 -7.72 6.59
N PRO A 30 8.05 -7.64 7.94
CA PRO A 30 6.96 -8.13 8.78
C PRO A 30 5.65 -7.32 8.64
N ASP A 31 4.53 -8.01 8.57
CA ASP A 31 3.20 -7.36 8.63
C ASP A 31 2.68 -7.21 10.06
N SER A 32 3.41 -7.67 11.07
CA SER A 32 2.94 -7.65 12.45
C SER A 32 4.09 -7.72 13.47
N LEU A 33 3.78 -7.36 14.72
CA LEU A 33 4.62 -7.64 15.89
C LEU A 33 3.77 -8.15 17.05
N GLY A 34 3.90 -9.44 17.35
CA GLY A 34 3.08 -10.09 18.37
C GLY A 34 1.61 -10.05 17.95
N ALA A 35 0.76 -9.38 18.75
CA ALA A 35 -0.65 -9.20 18.40
C ALA A 35 -0.94 -7.93 17.59
N ALA A 36 0.05 -7.05 17.39
CA ALA A 36 -0.13 -5.82 16.62
C ALA A 36 -0.07 -6.13 15.12
N ASP A 37 -1.18 -5.89 14.42
CA ASP A 37 -1.32 -6.07 12.99
C ASP A 37 -1.04 -4.74 12.25
N PHE A 38 0.00 -4.72 11.42
CA PHE A 38 0.41 -3.56 10.64
C PHE A 38 -0.08 -3.58 9.20
N LEU A 39 -0.62 -4.71 8.72
CA LEU A 39 -1.12 -4.83 7.35
C LEU A 39 -2.12 -3.71 7.00
N PRO A 40 -3.10 -3.34 7.86
CA PRO A 40 -4.00 -2.22 7.57
C PRO A 40 -3.30 -0.85 7.47
N ALA A 41 -2.16 -0.67 8.17
CA ALA A 41 -1.39 0.56 8.11
C ALA A 41 -0.59 0.63 6.79
N CYS A 42 0.00 -0.49 6.38
CA CYS A 42 0.75 -0.61 5.13
C CYS A 42 -0.16 -0.46 3.91
N ARG A 43 -1.32 -1.14 3.86
CA ARG A 43 -2.31 -0.94 2.79
C ARG A 43 -2.76 0.51 2.65
N LYS A 44 -2.95 1.23 3.76
CA LYS A 44 -3.28 2.66 3.72
C LYS A 44 -2.13 3.51 3.18
N HIS A 45 -0.89 3.13 3.44
CA HIS A 45 0.30 3.79 2.90
C HIS A 45 0.42 3.56 1.39
N ASP A 46 0.24 2.32 0.92
CA ASP A 46 0.28 2.01 -0.52
C ASP A 46 -0.83 2.71 -1.29
N ILE A 47 -2.06 2.75 -0.75
CA ILE A 47 -3.16 3.52 -1.34
C ILE A 47 -2.82 5.02 -1.40
N CYS A 48 -2.18 5.55 -0.35
CA CYS A 48 -1.72 6.94 -0.35
C CYS A 48 -0.67 7.18 -1.43
N TYR A 49 0.33 6.29 -1.54
CA TYR A 49 1.33 6.32 -2.61
C TYR A 49 0.73 6.17 -4.01
N GLY A 50 -0.33 5.38 -4.18
CA GLY A 50 -1.01 5.18 -5.46
C GLY A 50 -2.03 6.27 -5.81
N THR A 51 -2.38 7.15 -4.87
CA THR A 51 -3.29 8.27 -5.14
C THR A 51 -2.50 9.40 -5.78
N LEU A 52 -2.90 9.85 -6.97
CA LEU A 52 -2.17 10.87 -7.73
C LEU A 52 -2.06 12.19 -6.92
N ASP A 53 -0.88 12.81 -6.99
CA ASP A 53 -0.52 14.07 -6.31
C ASP A 53 -0.54 14.02 -4.77
N SER A 54 -0.59 12.82 -4.19
CA SER A 54 -0.45 12.64 -2.74
C SER A 54 0.91 13.08 -2.25
N ASN A 55 0.98 13.73 -1.09
CA ASN A 55 2.28 14.12 -0.53
C ASN A 55 2.96 12.92 0.16
N LYS A 56 4.15 12.53 -0.32
CA LYS A 56 4.97 11.43 0.23
C LYS A 56 5.18 11.54 1.75
N ASP A 57 5.63 12.69 2.24
CA ASP A 57 5.92 12.89 3.67
C ASP A 57 4.68 12.68 4.54
N THR A 58 3.50 13.07 4.03
CA THR A 58 2.21 12.84 4.67
C THR A 58 1.86 11.36 4.69
N CYS A 59 2.04 10.64 3.58
CA CYS A 59 1.84 9.20 3.51
C CYS A 59 2.75 8.48 4.53
N ASP A 60 4.04 8.81 4.57
CA ASP A 60 5.03 8.19 5.45
C ASP A 60 4.76 8.49 6.93
N ALA A 61 4.37 9.72 7.25
CA ALA A 61 3.95 10.10 8.58
C ALA A 61 2.71 9.32 9.04
N ASN A 62 1.75 9.13 8.13
CA ASN A 62 0.54 8.36 8.39
C ASN A 62 0.83 6.87 8.60
N LEU A 63 1.79 6.27 7.89
CA LEU A 63 2.23 4.89 8.13
C LEU A 63 2.67 4.72 9.60
N GLY A 64 3.61 5.55 10.05
CA GLY A 64 4.10 5.50 11.42
C GLY A 64 3.03 5.78 12.47
N ALA A 65 2.07 6.67 12.19
CA ALA A 65 0.94 6.95 13.08
C ALA A 65 -0.03 5.76 13.16
N ASN A 66 -0.42 5.20 12.02
CA ASN A 66 -1.34 4.06 11.93
C ASN A 66 -0.76 2.80 12.58
N MET A 67 0.54 2.53 12.39
CA MET A 67 1.19 1.40 13.08
C MET A 67 1.25 1.60 14.60
N LYS A 68 1.49 2.83 15.08
CA LYS A 68 1.39 3.11 16.53
C LYS A 68 -0.03 2.90 17.07
N LEU A 69 -1.05 3.26 16.30
CA LEU A 69 -2.44 3.00 16.67
C LEU A 69 -2.72 1.49 16.74
N ALA A 70 -2.18 0.69 15.82
CA ALA A 70 -2.24 -0.77 15.91
C ALA A 70 -1.56 -1.29 17.18
N CYS A 71 -0.34 -0.81 17.48
CA CYS A 71 0.36 -1.15 18.73
C CYS A 71 -0.50 -0.88 19.97
N GLN A 72 -1.16 0.27 20.03
CA GLN A 72 -2.00 0.67 21.16
C GLN A 72 -3.30 -0.13 21.26
N SER A 73 -3.91 -0.43 20.11
CA SER A 73 -5.25 -1.04 20.03
C SER A 73 -5.21 -2.54 20.21
N ASN A 74 -4.20 -3.20 19.64
CA ASN A 74 -4.11 -4.65 19.59
C ASN A 74 -3.34 -5.25 20.77
N LEU A 75 -2.32 -4.56 21.31
CA LEU A 75 -1.55 -5.07 22.45
C LEU A 75 -2.31 -4.90 23.76
N LYS A 76 -2.89 -5.99 24.27
CA LYS A 76 -3.67 -6.04 25.51
C LYS A 76 -3.05 -7.01 26.52
N GLY A 77 -3.39 -6.85 27.81
CA GLY A 77 -2.86 -7.69 28.88
C GLY A 77 -1.33 -7.70 28.93
N LEU A 78 -0.73 -8.89 29.06
CA LEU A 78 0.73 -9.07 29.08
C LEU A 78 1.42 -8.59 27.78
N HIS A 79 0.71 -8.56 26.64
CA HIS A 79 1.30 -8.06 25.39
C HIS A 79 1.64 -6.56 25.44
N LYS A 80 1.09 -5.80 26.39
CA LYS A 80 1.49 -4.39 26.60
C LYS A 80 2.96 -4.23 26.94
N LEU A 81 3.64 -5.28 27.42
CA LEU A 81 5.08 -5.28 27.64
C LEU A 81 5.86 -5.05 26.33
N TYR A 82 5.29 -5.39 25.17
CA TYR A 82 5.90 -5.15 23.86
C TYR A 82 5.64 -3.75 23.29
N LEU A 83 4.84 -2.91 23.96
CA LEU A 83 4.45 -1.59 23.44
C LEU A 83 5.65 -0.68 23.09
N PRO A 84 6.74 -0.61 23.89
CA PRO A 84 7.91 0.19 23.51
C PRO A 84 8.59 -0.31 22.24
N LEU A 85 8.72 -1.64 22.08
CA LEU A 85 9.29 -2.27 20.89
C LEU A 85 8.41 -2.04 19.67
N CYS A 86 7.09 -2.21 19.81
CA CYS A 86 6.11 -1.97 18.76
C CYS A 86 6.13 -0.51 18.27
N ASN A 87 6.14 0.45 19.19
CA ASN A 87 6.29 1.87 18.84
C ASN A 87 7.66 2.17 18.21
N GLY A 88 8.70 1.43 18.57
CA GLY A 88 10.01 1.47 17.93
C GLY A 88 9.95 1.01 16.47
N MET A 89 9.31 -0.12 16.22
CA MET A 89 9.11 -0.65 14.86
C MET A 89 8.28 0.30 14.00
N ALA A 90 7.17 0.85 14.52
CA ALA A 90 6.36 1.84 13.83
C ALA A 90 7.16 3.10 13.42
N ARG A 91 8.09 3.56 14.28
CA ARG A 91 9.04 4.64 13.91
C ARG A 91 10.05 4.17 12.86
N GLY A 92 10.53 2.95 12.97
CA GLY A 92 11.45 2.34 12.01
C GLY A 92 10.86 2.24 10.61
N TYR A 93 9.59 1.84 10.48
CA TYR A 93 8.90 1.75 9.20
C TYR A 93 8.75 3.13 8.57
N LYS A 94 8.23 4.11 9.34
CA LYS A 94 8.19 5.51 8.89
C LYS A 94 9.56 5.96 8.39
N PHE A 95 10.60 5.76 9.20
CA PHE A 95 11.96 6.18 8.84
C PHE A 95 12.43 5.50 7.54
N ALA A 96 12.20 4.19 7.41
CA ALA A 96 12.59 3.44 6.22
C ALA A 96 11.93 4.00 4.94
N VAL A 97 10.61 4.25 4.96
CA VAL A 97 9.92 4.80 3.79
C VAL A 97 10.28 6.27 3.54
N SER A 98 10.52 7.06 4.59
CA SER A 98 10.98 8.45 4.46
C SER A 98 12.34 8.54 3.78
N GLU A 99 13.31 7.72 4.20
CA GLU A 99 14.70 7.77 3.71
C GLU A 99 14.91 6.99 2.40
N PHE A 100 14.24 5.84 2.24
CA PHE A 100 14.53 4.90 1.14
C PHE A 100 13.33 4.68 0.21
N GLY A 101 12.14 5.19 0.55
CA GLY A 101 10.91 4.93 -0.18
C GLY A 101 10.66 5.82 -1.41
N GLN A 102 11.60 6.69 -1.80
CA GLN A 102 11.39 7.62 -2.92
C GLN A 102 11.11 6.90 -4.23
N SER A 103 11.89 5.87 -4.57
CA SER A 103 11.68 5.12 -5.82
C SER A 103 10.33 4.41 -5.87
N ALA A 104 9.87 3.87 -4.74
CA ALA A 104 8.56 3.22 -4.63
C ALA A 104 7.42 4.23 -4.79
N TYR A 105 7.56 5.40 -4.15
CA TYR A 105 6.62 6.51 -4.29
C TYR A 105 6.54 6.98 -5.75
N ASP A 106 7.68 7.25 -6.41
CA ASP A 106 7.70 7.72 -7.80
C ASP A 106 7.06 6.70 -8.75
N ALA A 107 7.32 5.41 -8.54
CA ALA A 107 6.71 4.34 -9.32
C ALA A 107 5.19 4.27 -9.12
N ALA A 108 4.71 4.42 -7.88
CA ALA A 108 3.29 4.45 -7.56
C ALA A 108 2.59 5.68 -8.17
N GLN A 109 3.21 6.86 -8.09
CA GLN A 109 2.71 8.09 -8.71
C GLN A 109 2.67 8.00 -10.25
N LEU A 110 3.68 7.39 -10.87
CA LEU A 110 3.69 7.16 -12.31
C LEU A 110 2.56 6.21 -12.73
N LYS A 111 2.35 5.12 -11.97
CA LYS A 111 1.22 4.21 -12.17
C LYS A 111 -0.12 4.94 -12.04
N ALA A 112 -0.27 5.77 -11.01
CA ALA A 112 -1.45 6.60 -10.80
C ALA A 112 -1.72 7.50 -12.01
N LEU A 113 -0.71 8.25 -12.47
CA LEU A 113 -0.83 9.15 -13.62
C LEU A 113 -1.27 8.41 -14.88
N ASN A 114 -0.74 7.20 -15.12
CA ASN A 114 -1.13 6.40 -16.27
C ASN A 114 -2.57 5.90 -16.16
N ASN A 115 -3.03 5.49 -14.97
CA ASN A 115 -4.42 5.10 -14.75
C ASN A 115 -5.39 6.27 -15.01
N TYR A 116 -5.04 7.48 -14.55
CA TYR A 116 -5.84 8.68 -14.82
C TYR A 116 -5.89 9.04 -16.31
N LYS A 117 -4.76 8.96 -17.02
CA LYS A 117 -4.71 9.19 -18.48
C LYS A 117 -5.54 8.16 -19.25
N GLU A 118 -5.49 6.90 -18.82
CA GLU A 118 -6.31 5.84 -19.39
C GLU A 118 -7.81 6.15 -19.21
N LEU A 119 -8.22 6.56 -18.00
CA LEU A 119 -9.61 6.94 -17.71
C LEU A 119 -10.05 8.15 -18.55
N GLU A 120 -9.24 9.22 -18.58
CA GLU A 120 -9.54 10.43 -19.36
C GLU A 120 -9.67 10.13 -20.85
N MET A 121 -8.83 9.25 -21.40
CA MET A 121 -8.95 8.81 -22.79
C MET A 121 -10.28 8.07 -23.03
N LEU A 122 -10.73 7.22 -22.11
CA LEU A 122 -12.02 6.55 -22.23
C LEU A 122 -13.20 7.52 -22.15
N ASP A 123 -13.13 8.51 -21.25
CA ASP A 123 -14.14 9.58 -21.17
C ASP A 123 -14.21 10.36 -22.49
N LEU A 124 -13.07 10.76 -23.06
CA LEU A 124 -12.99 11.44 -24.35
C LEU A 124 -13.57 10.61 -25.51
N LEU A 125 -13.32 9.30 -25.53
CA LEU A 125 -13.89 8.41 -26.55
C LEU A 125 -15.42 8.39 -26.45
N GLN A 126 -15.99 8.30 -25.24
CA GLN A 126 -17.43 8.38 -25.04
C GLN A 126 -18.01 9.71 -25.51
N GLU A 127 -17.34 10.83 -25.21
CA GLU A 127 -17.74 12.17 -25.68
C GLU A 127 -17.72 12.30 -27.21
N LEU A 128 -16.78 11.63 -27.88
CA LEU A 128 -16.68 11.56 -29.34
C LEU A 128 -17.70 10.60 -29.97
N GLY A 129 -18.50 9.89 -29.16
CA GLY A 129 -19.50 8.92 -29.63
C GLY A 129 -18.93 7.55 -29.99
N GLU A 130 -17.68 7.27 -29.61
CA GLU A 130 -17.07 5.94 -29.75
C GLU A 130 -17.65 4.98 -28.70
N HIS A 131 -17.83 3.72 -29.09
CA HIS A 131 -18.32 2.70 -28.18
C HIS A 131 -17.19 2.24 -27.23
N VAL A 132 -17.30 2.60 -25.96
CA VAL A 132 -16.45 2.08 -24.88
C VAL A 132 -17.18 0.96 -24.14
N ASP A 133 -16.54 -0.21 -24.05
CA ASP A 133 -17.06 -1.35 -23.28
C ASP A 133 -17.19 -0.96 -21.79
N PRO A 134 -18.39 -1.07 -21.17
CA PRO A 134 -18.61 -0.77 -19.77
C PRO A 134 -17.71 -1.55 -18.81
N ASP A 135 -17.36 -2.80 -19.13
CA ASP A 135 -16.47 -3.61 -18.29
C ASP A 135 -15.04 -3.07 -18.33
N THR A 136 -14.60 -2.58 -19.49
CA THR A 136 -13.31 -1.90 -19.64
C THR A 136 -13.29 -0.61 -18.82
N TYR A 137 -14.35 0.21 -18.95
CA TYR A 137 -14.48 1.46 -18.21
C TYR A 137 -14.43 1.22 -16.70
N SER A 138 -15.23 0.28 -16.19
CA SER A 138 -15.28 -0.05 -14.76
C SER A 138 -13.91 -0.50 -14.24
N LYS A 139 -13.17 -1.33 -14.99
CA LYS A 139 -11.83 -1.77 -14.59
C LYS A 139 -10.85 -0.61 -14.51
N VAL A 140 -10.89 0.33 -15.44
CA VAL A 140 -9.99 1.50 -15.43
C VAL A 140 -10.38 2.47 -14.32
N TYR A 141 -11.68 2.70 -14.12
CA TYR A 141 -12.19 3.47 -12.99
C TYR A 141 -11.74 2.90 -11.64
N ASP A 142 -11.83 1.58 -11.46
CA ASP A 142 -11.41 0.92 -10.22
C ASP A 142 -9.92 1.12 -9.92
N LYS A 143 -9.05 1.15 -10.94
CA LYS A 143 -7.61 1.45 -10.76
C LYS A 143 -7.35 2.87 -10.23
N VAL A 144 -8.28 3.80 -10.49
CA VAL A 144 -8.21 5.19 -10.02
C VAL A 144 -8.86 5.32 -8.64
N ALA A 145 -10.00 4.68 -8.43
CA ALA A 145 -10.75 4.75 -7.17
C ALA A 145 -10.09 3.95 -6.03
N ASN A 146 -9.36 2.88 -6.36
CA ASN A 146 -8.73 1.96 -5.39
C ASN A 146 -7.26 1.67 -5.75
N PRO A 147 -6.33 2.65 -5.65
CA PRO A 147 -5.01 2.55 -6.26
C PRO A 147 -3.95 1.71 -5.50
N GLY A 148 -4.35 0.77 -4.64
CA GLY A 148 -3.44 -0.03 -3.79
C GLY A 148 -3.34 -1.49 -4.17
#